data_AF-A0A840RKG0-F1
#
_entry.id   AF-A0A840RKG0-F1
#
_cell.length_a   1.000
_cell.length_b   1.000
_cell.length_c   1.000
_cell.angle_alpha   90.00
_cell.angle_beta   90.00
_cell.angle_gamma   90.00
#
_symmetry.space_group_name_H-M   'P 1'
#
loop_
_entity.id
_entity.type
_entity.pdbx_description
1 polymer ?
#
loop_
_entity_poly.entity_id
_entity_poly.type
_entity_poly.pdbx_seq_one_letter_code
_entity_poly.pdbx_strand_id
1 'polypeptide(L)'
;MISTLLLIVGMAAVTYPVRVGLWLGKGHIPHRLKQALAYVPTAVLTAIVVPTVLIQHDHLALDWRNAQLIGALVTGLIVWRTRHLLWGIGGGLVVFGLWQWLF
;
A
#
# COMPACT_ATOMS: atom_id res chain seq x y z
N MET A 1 22.08 -11.51 21.67
CA MET A 1 21.30 -10.53 22.46
C MET A 1 21.71 -9.08 22.19
N ILE A 2 23.02 -8.76 22.12
CA ILE A 2 23.52 -7.39 21.82
C ILE A 2 23.00 -6.85 20.47
N SER A 3 22.87 -7.70 19.45
CA SER A 3 22.38 -7.28 18.12
C SER A 3 20.93 -6.80 18.10
N THR A 4 20.05 -7.37 18.93
CA THR A 4 18.64 -6.95 19.00
C THR A 4 18.49 -5.60 19.69
N LEU A 5 19.25 -5.37 20.77
CA LEU A 5 19.32 -4.08 21.44
C LEU A 5 19.84 -2.99 20.50
N LEU A 6 20.89 -3.28 19.72
CA LEU A 6 21.43 -2.36 18.72
C LEU A 6 20.40 -2.05 17.62
N LEU A 7 19.65 -3.05 17.15
CA LEU A 7 18.58 -2.86 16.17
C LEU A 7 17.44 -2.01 16.72
N ILE A 8 16.99 -2.25 17.96
CA ILE A 8 15.93 -1.47 18.59
C ILE A 8 16.38 -0.01 18.76
N VAL A 9 17.60 0.21 19.24
CA VAL A 9 18.15 1.56 19.41
C VAL A 9 18.35 2.25 18.06
N GLY A 10 18.82 1.54 17.03
CA GLY A 10 18.94 2.06 15.67
C GLY A 10 17.59 2.45 15.05
N MET A 11 16.58 1.56 15.15
CA MET A 11 15.23 1.85 14.68
C MET A 11 14.61 3.04 15.44
N ALA A 12 14.84 3.13 16.75
CA ALA A 12 14.41 4.25 17.56
C ALA A 12 15.10 5.55 17.12
N ALA A 13 16.42 5.52 16.93
CA ALA A 13 17.21 6.67 16.50
C ALA A 13 16.82 7.19 15.12
N VAL A 14 16.31 6.35 14.21
CA VAL A 14 15.82 6.81 12.89
C VAL A 14 14.35 7.26 12.94
N THR A 15 13.51 6.58 13.72
CA THR A 15 12.05 6.84 13.74
C THR A 15 11.66 8.02 14.62
N TYR A 16 12.25 8.13 15.81
CA TYR A 16 11.88 9.17 16.78
C TYR A 16 12.22 10.59 16.30
N PRO A 17 13.35 10.87 15.63
CA PRO A 17 13.62 12.23 15.14
C PRO A 17 12.60 12.71 14.12
N VAL A 18 12.10 11.84 13.24
CA VAL A 18 11.02 12.20 12.31
C VAL A 18 9.74 12.54 13.06
N ARG A 19 9.36 11.71 14.04
CA ARG A 19 8.16 11.93 14.86
C ARG A 19 8.26 13.18 15.74
N VAL A 20 9.41 13.39 16.38
CA VAL A 20 9.70 14.51 17.28
C VAL A 20 9.90 15.79 16.49
N GLY A 21 10.61 15.77 15.37
CA GLY A 21 10.80 16.92 14.48
C GLY A 21 9.48 17.44 13.90
N LEU A 22 8.56 16.54 13.51
CA LEU A 22 7.21 16.91 13.09
C LEU A 22 6.37 17.49 14.25
N TRP A 23 6.61 17.06 15.49
CA TRP A 23 5.85 17.51 16.66
C TRP A 23 6.38 18.81 17.29
N LEU A 24 7.70 19.05 17.24
CA LEU A 24 8.33 20.31 17.65
C LEU A 24 8.17 21.42 16.60
N GLY A 25 7.91 21.06 15.34
CA GLY A 25 7.55 21.98 14.25
C GLY A 25 6.16 22.61 14.37
N LYS A 26 5.73 23.00 15.57
CA LYS A 26 4.48 23.78 15.80
C LYS A 26 4.50 25.17 15.15
N GLY A 27 5.63 25.62 14.60
CA GLY A 27 5.74 26.84 13.80
C GLY A 27 6.18 26.53 12.38
N HIS A 28 5.30 26.74 11.40
CA HIS A 28 5.59 26.91 9.98
C HIS A 28 6.01 25.67 9.16
N ILE A 29 5.38 24.51 9.32
CA ILE A 29 5.33 23.56 8.19
C ILE A 29 4.56 24.27 7.05
N PRO A 30 5.20 24.55 5.89
CA PRO A 30 4.51 25.27 4.82
C PRO A 30 3.32 24.44 4.36
N HIS A 31 2.20 25.11 4.05
CA HIS A 31 0.93 24.46 3.72
C HIS A 31 1.07 23.38 2.63
N ARG A 32 1.98 23.60 1.66
CA ARG A 32 2.33 22.66 0.59
C ARG A 32 2.95 21.36 1.11
N LEU A 33 3.86 21.43 2.08
CA LEU A 33 4.51 20.24 2.66
C LEU A 33 3.52 19.45 3.52
N LYS A 34 2.69 20.13 4.32
CA LYS A 34 1.63 19.47 5.09
C LYS A 34 0.64 18.73 4.18
N GLN A 35 0.26 19.36 3.07
CA GLN A 35 -0.61 18.75 2.08
C GLN A 35 0.06 17.56 1.38
N ALA A 36 1.33 17.67 0.98
CA ALA A 36 2.09 16.55 0.42
C ALA A 36 2.20 15.37 1.39
N LEU A 37 2.49 15.63 2.67
CA LEU A 37 2.57 14.60 3.71
C LEU A 37 1.22 13.88 3.94
N ALA A 38 0.08 14.59 3.79
CA ALA A 38 -1.24 13.98 3.89
C ALA A 38 -1.53 12.99 2.76
N TYR A 39 -0.89 13.13 1.59
CA TYR A 39 -1.01 12.18 0.48
C TYR A 39 -0.04 11.00 0.57
N VAL A 40 0.98 11.06 1.42
CA VAL A 40 1.97 9.99 1.57
C VAL A 40 1.33 8.62 1.83
N PRO A 41 0.35 8.46 2.76
CA PRO A 41 -0.23 7.14 3.02
C PRO A 41 -0.86 6.52 1.77
N THR A 42 -1.69 7.27 1.05
CA THR A 42 -2.35 6.78 -0.18
C THR A 42 -1.36 6.57 -1.31
N ALA A 43 -0.37 7.46 -1.46
CA ALA A 43 0.66 7.35 -2.49
C ALA A 43 1.55 6.12 -2.27
N VAL A 44 1.98 5.88 -1.03
CA VAL A 44 2.79 4.71 -0.67
C VAL A 44 2.00 3.42 -0.86
N LEU A 45 0.74 3.36 -0.42
CA LEU A 45 -0.10 2.19 -0.67
C LEU A 45 -0.26 1.91 -2.16
N THR A 46 -0.48 2.95 -2.98
CA THR A 46 -0.56 2.81 -4.44
C THR A 46 0.77 2.35 -5.02
N ALA A 47 1.89 2.94 -4.58
CA ALA A 47 3.23 2.58 -5.03
C ALA A 47 3.65 1.15 -4.63
N ILE A 48 3.04 0.56 -3.60
CA ILE A 48 3.23 -0.85 -3.22
C ILE A 48 2.29 -1.74 -4.04
N VAL A 49 1.00 -1.43 -4.08
CA VAL A 49 -0.02 -2.29 -4.71
C VAL A 49 0.17 -2.37 -6.23
N VAL A 50 0.45 -1.25 -6.90
CA VAL A 50 0.60 -1.18 -8.37
C VAL A 50 1.68 -2.15 -8.88
N PRO A 51 2.95 -2.11 -8.42
CA PRO A 51 3.95 -3.07 -8.88
C PRO A 51 3.62 -4.50 -8.45
N THR A 52 3.07 -4.72 -7.26
CA THR A 52 2.64 -6.07 -6.85
C THR A 52 1.61 -6.68 -7.81
N VAL A 53 0.76 -5.87 -8.44
CA VAL A 53 -0.26 -6.34 -9.37
C VAL A 53 0.26 -6.45 -10.81
N LEU A 54 1.05 -5.48 -11.26
CA LEU A 54 1.51 -5.36 -12.66
C LEU A 54 2.81 -6.11 -12.95
N ILE A 55 3.69 -6.28 -11.97
CA ILE A 55 5.00 -6.92 -12.12
C ILE A 55 4.95 -8.28 -11.43
N GLN A 56 5.12 -9.34 -12.21
CA GLN A 56 5.26 -10.70 -11.69
C GLN A 56 6.52 -11.33 -12.28
N HIS A 57 7.32 -11.97 -11.43
CA HIS A 57 8.56 -12.64 -11.85
C HIS A 57 9.48 -11.75 -12.71
N ASP A 58 9.67 -10.49 -12.29
CA ASP A 58 10.48 -9.47 -12.99
C ASP A 58 10.00 -9.09 -14.42
N HIS A 59 8.81 -9.53 -14.81
CA HIS A 59 8.18 -9.18 -16.09
C HIS A 59 6.87 -8.41 -15.91
N LEU A 60 6.58 -7.53 -16.87
CA LEU A 60 5.29 -6.84 -16.96
C LEU A 60 4.22 -7.86 -17.37
N ALA A 61 3.47 -8.36 -16.39
CA ALA A 61 2.46 -9.39 -16.57
C ALA A 61 1.08 -8.76 -16.85
N LEU A 62 1.00 -8.03 -17.97
CA LEU A 62 -0.25 -7.47 -18.53
C LEU A 62 -1.00 -8.53 -19.36
N ASP A 63 -1.09 -9.76 -18.84
CA ASP A 63 -1.81 -10.85 -19.48
C ASP A 63 -3.12 -11.10 -18.74
N TRP A 64 -4.16 -11.49 -19.47
CA TRP A 64 -5.45 -11.90 -18.91
C TRP A 64 -5.34 -13.15 -18.04
N ARG A 65 -4.23 -13.88 -18.12
CA ARG A 65 -3.91 -15.01 -17.21
C ARG A 65 -3.47 -14.55 -15.81
N ASN A 66 -3.14 -13.27 -15.64
CA ASN A 66 -2.74 -12.74 -14.35
C ASN A 66 -3.98 -12.53 -13.45
N ALA A 67 -4.24 -13.51 -12.58
CA ALA A 67 -5.33 -13.45 -11.60
C ALA A 67 -5.25 -12.24 -10.66
N GLN A 68 -4.04 -11.75 -10.34
CA GLN A 68 -3.86 -10.57 -9.46
C GLN A 68 -4.32 -9.28 -10.14
N LEU A 69 -4.08 -9.13 -11.45
CA LEU A 69 -4.53 -7.98 -12.23
C LEU A 69 -6.05 -7.89 -12.26
N ILE A 70 -6.71 -9.01 -12.54
CA ILE A 70 -8.17 -9.05 -12.65
C ILE A 70 -8.82 -8.95 -11.28
N GLY A 71 -8.25 -9.60 -10.26
CA GLY A 71 -8.67 -9.43 -8.87
C GLY A 71 -8.60 -7.97 -8.42
N ALA A 72 -7.51 -7.26 -8.71
CA ALA A 72 -7.36 -5.84 -8.35
C ALA A 72 -8.36 -4.94 -9.09
N LEU A 73 -8.56 -5.14 -10.40
CA LEU A 73 -9.54 -4.38 -11.18
C LEU A 73 -10.97 -4.58 -10.68
N VAL A 74 -11.37 -5.82 -10.43
CA VAL A 74 -12.72 -6.16 -9.97
C VAL A 74 -12.94 -5.68 -8.54
N THR A 75 -11.95 -5.83 -7.66
CA THR A 75 -11.99 -5.24 -6.31
C THR A 75 -12.18 -3.72 -6.38
N GLY A 76 -11.41 -3.03 -7.24
CA GLY A 76 -11.54 -1.59 -7.45
C GLY A 76 -12.94 -1.19 -7.94
N LEU A 77 -13.49 -1.93 -8.90
CA LEU A 77 -14.82 -1.70 -9.44
C LEU A 77 -15.93 -1.90 -8.39
N ILE A 78 -15.82 -2.97 -7.59
CA ILE A 78 -16.79 -3.27 -6.52
C ILE A 78 -16.73 -2.23 -5.41
N VAL A 79 -15.54 -1.84 -4.96
CA VAL A 79 -15.38 -0.81 -3.93
C VAL A 79 -15.89 0.54 -4.43
N TRP A 80 -15.59 0.89 -5.69
CA TRP A 80 -16.08 2.13 -6.29
C TRP A 80 -17.61 2.18 -6.36
N ARG A 81 -18.25 1.05 -6.71
CA ARG A 81 -19.71 0.99 -6.83
C ARG A 81 -20.43 0.86 -5.49
N THR A 82 -19.93 0.00 -4.60
CA THR A 82 -20.64 -0.41 -3.39
C THR A 82 -20.30 0.50 -2.20
N ARG A 83 -19.17 1.22 -2.25
CA ARG A 83 -18.60 1.99 -1.12
C ARG A 83 -18.43 1.19 0.19
N HIS A 84 -18.54 -0.14 0.12
CA HIS A 84 -18.41 -1.07 1.23
C HIS A 84 -17.15 -1.91 1.06
N LEU A 85 -16.21 -1.77 2.00
CA LEU A 85 -14.91 -2.46 1.95
C LEU A 85 -15.07 -3.99 2.00
N LEU A 86 -16.01 -4.50 2.79
CA LEU A 86 -16.26 -5.93 2.93
C LEU A 86 -16.67 -6.59 1.60
N TRP A 87 -17.53 -5.92 0.82
CA TRP A 87 -17.92 -6.39 -0.52
C TRP A 87 -16.74 -6.36 -1.50
N GLY A 88 -15.87 -5.36 -1.39
CA GLY A 88 -14.62 -5.29 -2.16
C GLY A 88 -13.69 -6.46 -1.88
N ILE A 89 -13.38 -6.71 -0.61
CA ILE A 89 -12.49 -7.81 -0.19
C ILE A 89 -13.11 -9.15 -0.58
N GLY A 90 -14.39 -9.37 -0.28
CA GLY A 90 -15.08 -10.62 -0.60
C GLY A 90 -15.18 -10.89 -2.10
N GLY A 91 -15.64 -9.90 -2.87
CA GLY A 91 -15.77 -10.03 -4.32
C GLY A 91 -14.41 -10.17 -5.03
N GLY A 92 -13.41 -9.42 -4.57
CA GLY A 92 -12.03 -9.55 -5.02
C GLY A 92 -11.45 -10.94 -4.78
N LEU A 93 -11.66 -11.49 -3.59
CA LEU A 93 -11.19 -12.83 -3.22
C LEU A 93 -11.87 -13.94 -4.03
N VAL A 94 -13.20 -13.83 -4.22
CA VAL A 94 -13.96 -14.78 -5.04
C VAL A 94 -13.46 -14.76 -6.48
N VAL A 95 -13.28 -13.57 -7.06
CA VAL A 95 -12.82 -13.44 -8.45
C VAL A 95 -11.38 -13.90 -8.61
N PHE A 96 -10.50 -13.52 -7.69
CA PHE A 96 -9.12 -14.00 -7.66
C PHE A 96 -9.06 -15.52 -7.58
N GLY A 97 -9.82 -16.13 -6.66
CA GLY A 97 -9.87 -17.58 -6.48
C GLY A 97 -10.43 -18.31 -7.70
N LEU A 98 -11.51 -17.79 -8.30
CA LEU A 98 -12.07 -18.35 -9.53
C LEU A 98 -11.09 -18.26 -10.70
N TRP A 99 -10.37 -17.14 -10.83
CA TRP A 99 -9.42 -16.94 -11.92
C TRP A 99 -8.16 -17.79 -11.76
N GLN A 100 -7.68 -17.96 -10.52
CA GLN A 100 -6.57 -18.88 -10.20
C GLN A 100 -6.96 -20.35 -10.41
N TRP A 101 -8.23 -20.70 -10.26
CA TRP A 101 -8.68 -22.08 -10.48
C TRP A 101 -8.87 -22.42 -11.96
N LEU A 102 -9.11 -21.41 -12.80
CA LEU A 102 -9.36 -21.59 -14.24
C LEU A 102 -8.08 -21.59 -15.09
N PHE A 103 -6.95 -21.08 -14.57
CA PHE A 103 -5.67 -20.91 -15.28
C PHE A 103 -4.47 -21.45 -14.50
#